data_AF-A0A350DLH4-F1
#
_entry.id   AF-A0A350DLH4-F1
#
_cell.length_a   1.000
_cell.length_b   1.000
_cell.length_c   1.000
_cell.angle_alpha   90.00
_cell.angle_beta   90.00
_cell.angle_gamma   90.00
#
_symmetry.space_group_name_H-M   'P 1'
#
loop_
_entity.id
_entity.type
_entity.pdbx_description
1 polymer ?
#
loop_
_entity_poly.entity_id
_entity_poly.type
_entity_poly.pdbx_seq_one_letter_code
_entity_poly.pdbx_strand_id
1 'polypeptide(L)' 'AGTEFSNVRYHGDDDKAAQVYDGFKTMTGDDIGDILLWLIESPAHINVNRLEVMPVAQTYNGLTIAKQDS' A
#
# COMPACT_ATOMS: atom_id res chain seq x y z
N ALA A 1 -4.08 -0.49 -11.50
CA ALA A 1 -3.34 0.73 -11.13
C ALA A 1 -4.21 1.94 -11.48
N GLY A 2 -5.04 2.40 -10.56
CA GLY A 2 -6.12 3.36 -10.85
C GLY A 2 -7.21 3.26 -9.79
N THR A 3 -6.82 3.26 -8.53
CA THR A 3 -7.77 3.22 -7.42
C THR A 3 -8.27 4.64 -7.16
N GLU A 4 -9.48 4.78 -6.63
CA GLU A 4 -10.04 6.05 -6.19
C GLU A 4 -9.06 6.80 -5.26
N PHE A 5 -8.33 6.06 -4.43
CA PHE A 5 -7.29 6.59 -3.56
C PHE A 5 -6.20 7.39 -4.31
N SER A 6 -5.70 6.88 -5.44
CA SER A 6 -4.72 7.61 -6.25
C SER A 6 -5.32 8.87 -6.87
N ASN A 7 -6.56 8.80 -7.35
CA ASN A 7 -7.22 9.97 -7.95
C ASN A 7 -7.46 11.08 -6.92
N VAL A 8 -7.84 10.73 -5.69
CA VAL A 8 -7.97 11.70 -4.59
C VAL A 8 -6.60 12.29 -4.22
N ARG A 9 -5.56 11.44 -4.12
CA ARG A 9 -4.20 11.87 -3.77
C ARG A 9 -3.60 12.84 -4.79
N TYR A 10 -3.89 12.65 -6.07
CA TYR A 10 -3.40 13.50 -7.15
C TYR A 10 -4.44 14.52 -7.64
N HIS A 11 -5.47 14.81 -6.84
CA HIS A 11 -6.46 15.85 -7.10
C HIS A 11 -7.17 15.73 -8.47
N GLY A 12 -7.45 14.50 -8.91
CA GLY A 12 -8.10 14.21 -10.20
C GLY A 12 -7.16 14.21 -11.40
N ASP A 13 -5.83 14.28 -11.18
CA ASP A 13 -4.83 14.08 -12.24
C ASP A 13 -4.68 12.58 -12.53
N ASP A 14 -5.56 12.08 -13.41
CA ASP A 14 -5.67 10.67 -13.78
C ASP A 14 -4.37 10.12 -14.40
N ASP A 15 -3.64 10.93 -15.16
CA ASP A 15 -2.37 10.53 -15.78
C ASP A 15 -1.30 10.26 -14.72
N LYS A 16 -1.17 11.14 -13.72
CA LYS A 16 -0.27 10.89 -12.59
C LYS A 16 -0.73 9.73 -11.73
N ALA A 17 -2.04 9.60 -11.51
CA ALA A 17 -2.60 8.50 -10.71
C ALA A 17 -2.34 7.13 -11.35
N ALA A 18 -2.41 7.04 -12.68
CA ALA A 18 -2.11 5.82 -13.44
C ALA A 18 -0.62 5.43 -13.34
N GLN A 19 0.28 6.42 -13.39
CA GLN A 19 1.73 6.18 -13.37
C GLN A 19 2.27 5.66 -12.03
N VAL A 20 1.59 5.94 -10.92
CA VAL A 20 2.08 5.62 -9.55
C VAL A 20 2.39 4.14 -9.35
N TYR A 21 1.67 3.28 -10.05
CA TYR A 21 1.74 1.83 -9.90
C TYR A 21 2.18 1.14 -11.19
N ASP A 22 2.54 1.90 -12.22
CA ASP A 22 2.96 1.33 -13.49
C ASP A 22 4.26 0.53 -13.33
N GLY A 23 4.31 -0.63 -13.98
CA GLY A 23 5.46 -1.55 -13.89
C GLY A 23 5.60 -2.36 -12.60
N PHE A 24 4.70 -2.24 -11.62
CA PHE A 24 4.78 -2.98 -10.35
C PHE A 24 3.55 -3.87 -10.08
N LYS A 25 3.79 -5.05 -9.50
CA LYS A 25 2.71 -5.86 -8.92
C LYS A 25 2.31 -5.25 -7.57
N THR A 26 1.20 -4.52 -7.56
CA THR A 26 0.65 -3.91 -6.34
C THR A 26 -0.20 -4.91 -5.56
N MET A 27 -0.49 -4.58 -4.30
CA MET A 27 -1.60 -5.21 -3.59
C MET A 27 -2.94 -4.79 -4.20
N THR A 28 -3.91 -5.67 -4.11
CA THR A 28 -5.28 -5.52 -4.59
C THR A 28 -6.27 -5.58 -3.43
N GLY A 29 -7.55 -5.28 -3.70
CA GLY A 29 -8.61 -5.48 -2.71
C GLY A 29 -8.77 -6.94 -2.32
N ASP A 30 -8.59 -7.86 -3.28
CA ASP A 30 -8.70 -9.30 -3.05
C ASP A 30 -7.62 -9.79 -2.09
N ASP A 31 -6.37 -9.31 -2.23
CA ASP A 31 -5.28 -9.65 -1.30
C ASP A 31 -5.63 -9.26 0.16
N ILE A 32 -6.33 -8.15 0.37
CA ILE A 32 -6.81 -7.73 1.69
C ILE A 32 -8.00 -8.59 2.16
N GLY A 33 -8.90 -8.95 1.23
CA GLY A 33 -10.02 -9.86 1.50
C GLY A 33 -9.54 -11.21 2.03
N ASP A 34 -8.53 -11.80 1.41
CA ASP A 34 -7.94 -13.07 1.83
C ASP A 34 -7.29 -12.97 3.21
N ILE A 35 -6.60 -11.86 3.51
CA ILE A 35 -6.02 -11.61 4.84
C ILE A 35 -7.12 -11.51 5.90
N LEU A 36 -8.22 -10.80 5.60
CA LEU A 36 -9.36 -10.69 6.51
C LEU A 36 -10.01 -12.06 6.77
N LEU A 37 -10.18 -12.87 5.72
CA LEU A 37 -10.72 -14.21 5.85
C LEU A 37 -9.84 -15.06 6.77
N TRP A 38 -8.53 -15.04 6.57
CA TRP A 38 -7.58 -15.74 7.43
C TRP A 38 -7.64 -15.28 8.90
N LEU A 39 -7.77 -13.97 9.14
CA LEU A 39 -7.92 -13.43 10.49
C LEU A 39 -9.22 -13.92 11.16
N ILE A 40 -10.31 -14.00 10.41
CA ILE A 40 -11.63 -14.45 10.91
C ILE A 40 -11.63 -15.96 11.18
N GLU A 41 -10.98 -16.75 10.32
CA GLU A 41 -10.92 -18.21 10.42
C GLU A 41 -9.90 -18.72 11.45
N SER A 42 -9.08 -17.84 12.01
CA SER A 42 -8.09 -18.18 13.03
C SER A 42 -8.75 -18.79 14.28
N PRO A 43 -8.12 -19.77 14.96
CA PRO A 43 -8.69 -20.38 16.16
C PRO A 43 -9.01 -19.35 17.24
N ALA A 44 -10.09 -19.58 18.00
CA ALA A 44 -10.61 -18.60 18.97
C ALA A 44 -9.64 -18.16 20.08
N HIS A 45 -8.54 -18.88 20.31
CA HIS A 45 -7.51 -18.52 21.28
C HIS A 45 -6.37 -17.68 20.68
N ILE A 46 -6.43 -17.35 19.39
CA ILE A 46 -5.45 -16.54 18.67
C ILE A 46 -6.00 -15.12 18.51
N ASN A 47 -5.15 -14.14 18.79
CA ASN A 47 -5.47 -12.73 18.61
C ASN A 47 -4.31 -12.00 17.92
N VAL A 48 -4.55 -11.45 16.74
CA VAL A 48 -3.58 -10.62 16.02
C VAL A 48 -3.78 -9.17 16.42
N ASN A 49 -2.85 -8.62 17.21
CA ASN A 49 -2.95 -7.23 17.70
C ASN A 49 -2.71 -6.19 16.60
N ARG A 50 -1.77 -6.47 15.68
CA ARG A 50 -1.42 -5.61 14.56
C ARG A 50 -0.83 -6.44 13.44
N LEU A 51 -1.22 -6.12 12.21
CA LEU A 51 -0.64 -6.67 11.00
C LEU A 51 -0.35 -5.50 10.04
N GLU A 52 0.90 -5.42 9.57
CA GLU A 52 1.33 -4.46 8.55
C GLU A 52 1.80 -5.25 7.33
N VAL A 53 1.26 -4.93 6.16
CA VAL A 53 1.51 -5.64 4.90
C VAL A 53 1.81 -4.65 3.79
N MET A 54 2.71 -5.04 2.89
CA MET A 54 3.13 -4.26 1.73
C MET A 54 3.34 -5.21 0.55
N PRO A 55 3.14 -4.77 -0.71
CA PRO A 55 3.60 -5.53 -1.87
C PRO A 55 5.13 -5.67 -1.82
N VAL A 56 5.67 -6.77 -2.35
CA VAL A 56 7.13 -7.04 -2.37
C VAL A 56 7.93 -5.90 -3.02
N ALA A 57 7.31 -5.18 -3.95
CA ALA A 57 7.92 -4.02 -4.62
C ALA A 57 8.07 -2.78 -3.71
N GLN A 58 7.47 -2.76 -2.52
CA GLN A 58 7.49 -1.63 -1.59
C GLN A 58 8.40 -1.93 -0.39
N THR A 59 9.19 -0.93 0.00
CA THR A 59 10.01 -0.92 1.21
C THR A 59 10.00 0.46 1.85
N TYR A 60 10.55 0.59 3.06
CA TYR A 60 10.76 1.88 3.70
C TYR A 60 11.74 2.74 2.89
N ASN A 61 11.42 4.03 2.77
CA ASN A 61 12.38 4.99 2.25
C ASN A 61 13.43 5.36 3.32
N GLY A 62 14.62 5.77 2.89
CA GLY A 62 15.66 6.29 3.77
C GLY A 62 15.36 7.69 4.30
N LEU A 63 16.30 8.22 5.09
CA LEU A 63 16.24 9.59 5.58
C LEU A 63 16.57 10.59 4.46
N THR A 64 15.72 11.59 4.26
CA THR A 64 16.00 12.71 3.36
C THR A 64 16.79 13.79 4.12
N ILE A 65 17.96 14.16 3.60
CA ILE A 65 18.78 15.25 4.16
C ILE A 65 18.72 16.46 3.23
N ALA A 66 18.26 17.60 3.74
CA ALA A 66 18.31 18.87 3.02
C ALA A 66 19.76 19.38 2.98
N LYS A 67 20.26 19.74 1.80
CA LYS A 67 21.55 20.43 1.67
C LYS A 67 21.39 21.87 2.14
N GLN A 68 22.32 22.37 2.96
CA GLN A 68 22.47 23.81 3.16
C GLN A 68 23.29 24.36 2.00
N ASP A 69 22.79 25.42 1.36
CA ASP A 69 23.58 26.20 0.42
C ASP A 69 24.80 26.77 1.17
N SER A 70 26.00 26.50 0.64
CA SER A 70 27.28 26.94 1.23
C SER A 70 27.61 28.38 0.86
#